data_AF-A0A061ISH9-F1
#
_entry.id   AF-A0A061ISH9-F1
#
_cell.length_a   1.000
_cell.length_b   1.000
_cell.length_c   1.000
_cell.angle_alpha   90.00
_cell.angle_beta   90.00
_cell.angle_gamma   90.00
#
_symmetry.space_group_name_H-M   'P 1'
#
loop_
_entity.id
_entity.type
_entity.pdbx_description
1 polymer ?
#
loop_
_entity_poly.entity_id
_entity_poly.type
_entity_poly.pdbx_seq_one_letter_code
_entity_poly.pdbx_strand_id
1 'polypeptide(L)'
;MFVGKKVYVVSSPKTLEKTRAHFNCTSAPGMELEDEGGDATAWSHWKRRNAKDELMAGISGAGYYTALTMAAFEDMGFYRAQWDMAEQMPWGSNSGCDLLTQKCLTNGVTQYPEMFCEATGNLLECTSDRLGLGICKIIGYDNPLPTQFQYFRDSRLGGRSNDLMDYCPFIVSHKNTGCVDGDAHVMPGSRIGPRSRCLKTFYLRDLKGLTGDVCADVLCDNGTVSVRYLGDDAWHACPEGSGITPTGPMFRDGIILCPRRIEVCYVH
;
A
#
# COMPACT_ATOMS: atom_id res chain seq x y z
N MET A 1 11.62 -3.52 15.20
CA MET A 1 11.86 -4.94 15.52
C MET A 1 11.95 -5.60 14.15
N PHE A 2 13.00 -6.38 13.87
CA PHE A 2 13.12 -7.21 12.67
C PHE A 2 14.22 -8.23 12.97
N VAL A 3 14.01 -9.52 12.67
CA VAL A 3 14.96 -10.57 13.05
C VAL A 3 16.33 -10.30 12.43
N GLY A 4 17.35 -10.15 13.28
CA GLY A 4 18.74 -9.97 12.87
C GLY A 4 19.20 -8.52 12.64
N LYS A 5 18.38 -7.51 12.98
CA LYS A 5 18.73 -6.08 12.82
C LYS A 5 18.56 -5.31 14.13
N LYS A 6 19.51 -4.44 14.48
CA LYS A 6 19.32 -3.43 15.54
C LYS A 6 18.52 -2.28 14.95
N VAL A 7 17.48 -1.86 15.66
CA VAL A 7 16.50 -0.86 15.19
C VAL A 7 16.22 0.13 16.31
N TYR A 8 15.94 1.38 15.97
CA TYR A 8 15.43 2.36 16.94
C TYR A 8 13.90 2.39 16.87
N VAL A 9 13.28 2.53 18.04
CA VAL A 9 11.83 2.61 18.17
C VAL A 9 11.44 3.80 19.04
N VAL A 10 10.37 4.48 18.66
CA VAL A 10 9.72 5.47 19.52
C VAL A 10 8.72 4.75 20.42
N SER A 11 9.05 4.69 21.70
CA SER A 11 8.34 3.91 22.73
C SER A 11 7.61 4.79 23.75
N SER A 12 7.48 6.08 23.47
CA SER A 12 6.72 7.02 24.30
C SER A 12 5.24 6.61 24.40
N PRO A 13 4.53 6.99 25.48
CA PRO A 13 3.26 6.37 25.85
C PRO A 13 2.18 6.39 24.74
N LYS A 14 1.94 7.53 24.09
CA LYS A 14 0.92 7.60 23.02
C LYS A 14 1.38 6.92 21.75
N THR A 15 2.64 7.06 21.38
CA THR A 15 3.18 6.43 20.17
C THR A 15 3.13 4.92 20.30
N LEU A 16 3.44 4.38 21.48
CA LEU A 16 3.28 2.96 21.80
C LEU A 16 1.82 2.52 21.70
N GLU A 17 0.90 3.25 22.33
CA GLU A 17 -0.55 2.98 22.28
C GLU A 17 -1.05 2.90 20.82
N LYS A 18 -0.74 3.92 20.00
CA LYS A 18 -1.21 4.01 18.60
C LYS A 18 -0.51 3.02 17.68
N THR A 19 0.75 2.69 17.93
CA THR A 19 1.45 1.61 17.19
C THR A 19 0.75 0.27 17.40
N ARG A 20 0.48 -0.08 18.67
CA ARG A 20 -0.18 -1.36 19.01
C ARG A 20 -1.58 -1.44 18.41
N ALA A 21 -2.31 -0.33 18.42
CA ALA A 21 -3.62 -0.22 17.81
C ALA A 21 -3.57 -0.37 16.28
N HIS A 22 -2.66 0.35 15.60
CA HIS A 22 -2.54 0.31 14.13
C HIS A 22 -2.24 -1.11 13.62
N PHE A 23 -1.22 -1.75 14.16
CA PHE A 23 -0.81 -3.09 13.72
C PHE A 23 -1.61 -4.22 14.35
N ASN A 24 -2.50 -3.94 15.31
CA ASN A 24 -3.13 -4.95 16.18
C ASN A 24 -2.09 -5.90 16.81
N CYS A 25 -1.05 -5.32 17.42
CA CYS A 25 0.05 -6.07 18.02
C CYS A 25 0.35 -5.57 19.43
N THR A 26 -0.17 -6.24 20.45
CA THR A 26 -0.02 -5.82 21.86
C THR A 26 1.42 -5.89 22.38
N SER A 27 2.27 -6.72 21.77
CA SER A 27 3.68 -6.86 22.14
C SER A 27 4.61 -5.90 21.40
N ALA A 28 4.10 -5.05 20.50
CA ALA A 28 4.94 -4.07 19.81
C ALA A 28 5.64 -3.15 20.84
N PRO A 29 6.96 -2.93 20.71
CA PRO A 29 7.73 -2.12 21.66
C PRO A 29 7.63 -0.61 21.40
N GLY A 30 7.06 -0.21 20.27
CA GLY A 30 7.00 1.18 19.80
C GLY A 30 7.00 1.24 18.27
N MET A 31 6.89 2.44 17.71
CA MET A 31 6.97 2.64 16.27
C MET A 31 8.42 2.63 15.81
N GLU A 32 8.75 1.81 14.83
CA GLU A 32 10.11 1.72 14.30
C GLU A 32 10.46 2.94 13.44
N LEU A 33 11.65 3.48 13.66
CA LEU A 33 12.22 4.55 12.86
C LEU A 33 12.96 3.99 11.65
N GLU A 34 12.93 4.74 10.55
CA GLU A 34 13.66 4.41 9.34
C GLU A 34 15.16 4.31 9.62
N ASP A 35 15.82 3.35 9.00
CA ASP A 35 17.23 3.07 9.19
C ASP A 35 18.02 2.93 7.88
N GLU A 36 17.35 3.16 6.76
CA GLU A 36 17.90 3.28 5.42
C GLU A 36 17.88 4.76 4.95
N GLY A 37 18.53 5.06 3.82
CA GLY A 37 18.43 6.40 3.19
C GLY A 37 19.38 7.49 3.72
N GLY A 38 20.27 7.17 4.67
CA GLY A 38 21.31 8.07 5.19
C GLY A 38 20.82 9.10 6.21
N ASP A 39 21.69 10.02 6.65
CA ASP A 39 21.48 10.91 7.80
C ASP A 39 20.22 11.80 7.72
N ALA A 40 19.79 12.17 6.52
CA ALA A 40 18.59 12.99 6.32
C ALA A 40 17.28 12.18 6.36
N THR A 41 17.35 10.86 6.33
CA THR A 41 16.19 9.96 6.28
C THR A 41 16.12 9.12 7.55
N ALA A 42 17.22 8.44 7.88
CA ALA A 42 17.32 7.55 9.01
C ALA A 42 17.04 8.31 10.32
N TRP A 43 16.31 7.65 11.23
CA TRP A 43 15.98 8.10 12.57
C TRP A 43 15.06 9.33 12.67
N SER A 44 14.63 9.90 11.54
CA SER A 44 13.73 11.06 11.49
C SER A 44 12.37 10.75 10.87
N HIS A 45 12.21 9.55 10.31
CA HIS A 45 11.00 9.09 9.62
C HIS A 45 10.53 7.76 10.18
N TRP A 46 9.26 7.40 9.96
CA TRP A 46 8.77 6.06 10.23
C TRP A 46 9.36 5.05 9.26
N LYS A 47 9.65 3.84 9.75
CA LYS A 47 10.15 2.75 8.93
C LYS A 47 9.17 2.48 7.79
N ARG A 48 9.59 2.77 6.56
CA ARG A 48 8.69 2.76 5.40
C ARG A 48 8.13 1.36 5.13
N ARG A 49 8.91 0.31 5.36
CA ARG A 49 8.41 -1.09 5.34
C ARG A 49 7.12 -1.26 6.14
N ASN A 50 7.03 -0.64 7.32
CA ASN A 50 5.93 -0.81 8.26
C ASN A 50 4.81 0.23 8.04
N ALA A 51 5.13 1.39 7.49
CA ALA A 51 4.23 2.54 7.37
C ALA A 51 4.42 3.29 6.03
N LYS A 52 4.38 2.56 4.90
CA LYS A 52 4.76 3.07 3.58
C LYS A 52 4.02 4.34 3.17
N ASP A 53 2.74 4.39 3.49
CA ASP A 53 1.82 5.42 3.03
C ASP A 53 1.57 6.51 4.08
N GLU A 54 2.34 6.54 5.18
CA GLU A 54 2.23 7.50 6.28
C GLU A 54 2.90 8.84 5.90
N LEU A 55 2.38 9.96 6.42
CA LEU A 55 2.90 11.31 6.21
C LEU A 55 4.42 11.44 6.45
N MET A 56 4.94 10.79 7.50
CA MET A 56 6.33 10.82 7.93
C MET A 56 7.11 9.58 7.46
N ALA A 57 6.68 8.89 6.40
CA ALA A 57 7.49 7.89 5.74
C ALA A 57 8.69 8.52 5.03
N GLY A 58 9.85 7.83 5.00
CA GLY A 58 11.09 8.37 4.43
C GLY A 58 11.07 8.65 2.92
N ILE A 59 10.08 8.13 2.20
CA ILE A 59 9.78 8.47 0.80
C ILE A 59 8.27 8.65 0.70
N SER A 60 7.84 9.77 0.09
CA SER A 60 6.43 10.11 -0.09
C SER A 60 5.64 8.97 -0.75
N GLY A 61 4.57 8.55 -0.08
CA GLY A 61 3.51 7.68 -0.61
C GLY A 61 2.20 8.45 -0.68
N ALA A 62 1.11 7.87 -0.17
CA ALA A 62 -0.18 8.57 -0.03
C ALA A 62 -0.10 9.77 0.94
N GLY A 63 0.72 9.65 1.99
CA GLY A 63 0.95 10.72 2.96
C GLY A 63 -0.14 10.84 4.03
N TYR A 64 -0.73 9.72 4.47
CA TYR A 64 -1.77 9.73 5.48
C TYR A 64 -1.27 10.35 6.79
N TYR A 65 -1.96 11.36 7.30
CA TYR A 65 -1.70 11.94 8.60
C TYR A 65 -2.35 11.09 9.69
N THR A 66 -1.67 10.00 10.04
CA THR A 66 -2.24 8.98 10.93
C THR A 66 -2.05 9.32 12.41
N ALA A 67 -2.73 8.53 13.25
CA ALA A 67 -2.53 8.53 14.69
C ALA A 67 -1.08 8.23 15.11
N LEU A 68 -0.23 7.62 14.25
CA LEU A 68 1.18 7.37 14.54
C LEU A 68 1.95 8.68 14.66
N THR A 69 1.91 9.53 13.63
CA THR A 69 2.56 10.85 13.65
C THR A 69 1.95 11.78 14.68
N MET A 70 0.62 11.80 14.80
CA MET A 70 -0.06 12.62 15.80
C MET A 70 0.36 12.25 17.23
N ALA A 71 0.55 10.97 17.51
CA ALA A 71 1.00 10.50 18.81
C ALA A 71 2.44 10.90 19.14
N ALA A 72 3.35 10.81 18.18
CA ALA A 72 4.72 11.28 18.37
C ALA A 72 4.76 12.79 18.68
N PHE A 73 3.94 13.57 17.99
CA PHE A 73 3.82 15.02 18.24
C PHE A 73 3.24 15.35 19.61
N GLU A 74 2.22 14.61 20.08
CA GLU A 74 1.67 14.79 21.42
C GLU A 74 2.68 14.38 22.51
N ASP A 75 3.39 13.26 22.33
CA ASP A 75 4.39 12.78 23.29
C ASP A 75 5.61 13.70 23.43
N MET A 76 5.92 14.51 22.40
CA MET A 76 6.96 15.54 22.50
C MET A 76 6.54 16.75 23.36
N GLY A 77 5.25 16.89 23.69
CA GLY A 77 4.73 17.96 24.55
C GLY A 77 4.53 19.31 23.87
N PHE A 78 4.74 19.41 22.56
CA PHE A 78 4.52 20.64 21.80
C PHE A 78 3.06 20.80 21.32
N TYR A 79 2.34 19.70 21.18
CA TYR A 79 1.01 19.67 20.55
C TYR A 79 0.04 18.79 21.35
N ARG A 80 -1.25 18.92 21.02
CA ARG A 80 -2.30 18.01 21.46
C ARG A 80 -3.07 17.54 20.23
N ALA A 81 -3.16 16.23 20.05
CA ALA A 81 -3.79 15.61 18.90
C ALA A 81 -5.32 15.66 19.00
N GLN A 82 -5.97 15.98 17.87
CA GLN A 82 -7.40 15.80 17.68
C GLN A 82 -7.65 14.43 17.06
N TRP A 83 -7.71 13.39 17.89
CA TRP A 83 -7.70 11.98 17.45
C TRP A 83 -8.79 11.59 16.46
N ASP A 84 -9.96 12.24 16.51
CA ASP A 84 -11.08 11.96 15.59
C ASP A 84 -10.79 12.39 14.14
N MET A 85 -9.75 13.22 13.93
CA MET A 85 -9.28 13.65 12.62
C MET A 85 -8.15 12.77 12.07
N ALA A 86 -7.70 11.76 12.82
CA ALA A 86 -6.62 10.90 12.38
C ALA A 86 -7.03 10.11 11.13
N GLU A 87 -6.25 10.24 10.07
CA GLU A 87 -6.47 9.44 8.87
C GLU A 87 -6.12 7.97 9.13
N GLN A 88 -6.86 7.07 8.48
CA GLN A 88 -6.64 5.64 8.60
C GLN A 88 -5.83 5.15 7.41
N MET A 89 -4.60 4.72 7.66
CA MET A 89 -3.73 4.13 6.65
C MET A 89 -4.02 2.63 6.51
N PRO A 90 -4.39 2.11 5.33
CA PRO A 90 -4.58 0.67 5.12
C PRO A 90 -3.31 -0.15 5.31
N TRP A 91 -2.15 0.39 4.92
CA TRP A 91 -0.86 -0.28 5.01
C TRP A 91 -0.53 -0.66 6.46
N GLY A 92 -0.36 -1.95 6.72
CA GLY A 92 -0.08 -2.48 8.06
C GLY A 92 -1.26 -2.44 9.04
N SER A 93 -2.42 -1.91 8.65
CA SER A 93 -3.59 -1.89 9.54
C SER A 93 -4.04 -3.31 9.86
N ASN A 94 -4.14 -3.63 11.16
CA ASN A 94 -4.51 -4.94 11.68
C ASN A 94 -3.65 -6.11 11.15
N SER A 95 -2.39 -5.85 10.80
CA SER A 95 -1.49 -6.87 10.24
C SER A 95 -1.04 -7.96 11.23
N GLY A 96 -1.26 -7.74 12.52
CA GLY A 96 -0.69 -8.54 13.59
C GLY A 96 0.81 -8.28 13.79
N CYS A 97 1.37 -8.97 14.80
CA CYS A 97 2.78 -8.82 15.18
C CYS A 97 3.77 -9.38 14.17
N ASP A 98 3.35 -10.30 13.31
CA ASP A 98 4.24 -10.96 12.35
C ASP A 98 4.78 -9.99 11.31
N LEU A 99 4.04 -8.93 10.96
CA LEU A 99 4.55 -7.88 10.09
C LEU A 99 5.80 -7.25 10.71
N LEU A 100 5.79 -7.01 12.03
CA LEU A 100 6.86 -6.33 12.76
C LEU A 100 7.96 -7.29 13.23
N THR A 101 7.77 -8.61 13.15
CA THR A 101 8.73 -9.57 13.72
C THR A 101 9.27 -10.55 12.69
N GLN A 102 8.54 -10.81 11.62
CA GLN A 102 8.92 -11.75 10.57
C GLN A 102 9.35 -11.02 9.29
N LYS A 103 10.02 -11.77 8.41
CA LYS A 103 10.31 -11.33 7.06
C LYS A 103 9.01 -11.06 6.29
N CYS A 104 9.02 -10.07 5.39
CA CYS A 104 7.86 -9.79 4.54
C CYS A 104 7.51 -10.96 3.60
N LEU A 105 8.51 -11.74 3.19
CA LEU A 105 8.34 -12.98 2.43
C LEU A 105 9.27 -14.06 2.98
N THR A 106 8.85 -15.32 2.80
CA THR A 106 9.69 -16.49 3.05
C THR A 106 9.57 -17.43 1.85
N ASN A 107 10.71 -17.79 1.24
CA ASN A 107 10.76 -18.62 0.03
C ASN A 107 9.89 -18.10 -1.12
N GLY A 108 9.77 -16.78 -1.25
CA GLY A 108 8.99 -16.11 -2.28
C GLY A 108 7.49 -16.01 -1.99
N VAL A 109 7.04 -16.36 -0.78
CA VAL A 109 5.62 -16.29 -0.39
C VAL A 109 5.44 -15.26 0.71
N THR A 110 4.44 -14.39 0.59
CA THR A 110 4.07 -13.38 1.59
C THR A 110 2.81 -13.79 2.35
N GLN A 111 2.73 -13.35 3.62
CA GLN A 111 1.47 -13.39 4.39
C GLN A 111 0.62 -12.13 4.15
N TYR A 112 1.16 -11.12 3.46
CA TYR A 112 0.55 -9.80 3.29
C TYR A 112 0.44 -9.43 1.80
N PRO A 113 -0.41 -10.11 1.01
CA PRO A 113 -0.53 -9.89 -0.44
C PRO A 113 -1.08 -8.50 -0.83
N GLU A 114 -1.65 -7.76 0.11
CA GLU A 114 -2.05 -6.36 -0.09
C GLU A 114 -0.88 -5.37 0.11
N MET A 115 0.24 -5.82 0.65
CA MET A 115 1.41 -4.99 0.96
C MET A 115 2.62 -5.37 0.10
N PHE A 116 2.90 -6.67 0.01
CA PHE A 116 4.06 -7.20 -0.69
C PHE A 116 3.63 -8.07 -1.86
N CYS A 117 4.49 -8.19 -2.86
CA CYS A 117 4.22 -8.94 -4.07
C CYS A 117 5.26 -10.05 -4.28
N GLU A 118 4.84 -11.17 -4.86
CA GLU A 118 5.63 -12.40 -4.89
C GLU A 118 6.35 -12.63 -6.22
N ALA A 119 5.87 -12.02 -7.30
CA ALA A 119 6.40 -12.24 -8.65
C ALA A 119 6.26 -10.99 -9.53
N THR A 120 7.23 -10.79 -10.41
CA THR A 120 7.14 -9.77 -11.47
C THR A 120 6.07 -10.19 -12.48
N GLY A 121 5.08 -9.33 -12.70
CA GLY A 121 4.04 -9.49 -13.71
C GLY A 121 4.19 -8.51 -14.88
N ASN A 122 3.51 -8.82 -15.99
CA ASN A 122 3.40 -7.92 -17.15
C ASN A 122 2.11 -7.08 -17.13
N LEU A 123 1.16 -7.44 -16.27
CA LEU A 123 -0.08 -6.69 -16.09
C LEU A 123 0.13 -5.61 -15.05
N LEU A 124 -0.55 -4.49 -15.24
CA LEU A 124 -0.58 -3.43 -14.26
C LEU A 124 -1.45 -3.85 -13.07
N GLU A 125 -0.95 -3.61 -11.86
CA GLU A 125 -1.59 -3.94 -10.60
C GLU A 125 -1.75 -2.67 -9.75
N CYS A 126 -2.73 -2.63 -8.85
CA CYS A 126 -2.91 -1.48 -7.99
C CYS A 126 -1.73 -1.28 -7.04
N THR A 127 -1.28 -0.02 -6.93
CA THR A 127 -0.47 0.40 -5.79
C THR A 127 -1.28 0.29 -4.50
N SER A 128 -0.60 0.08 -3.36
CA SER A 128 -1.25 -0.10 -2.05
C SER A 128 -2.15 1.07 -1.63
N ASP A 129 -1.79 2.27 -2.08
CA ASP A 129 -2.51 3.52 -1.84
C ASP A 129 -3.72 3.72 -2.77
N ARG A 130 -3.95 2.82 -3.73
CA ARG A 130 -5.03 2.91 -4.74
C ARG A 130 -4.97 4.18 -5.60
N LEU A 131 -3.86 4.92 -5.63
CA LEU A 131 -3.73 6.16 -6.40
C LEU A 131 -3.24 5.93 -7.82
N GLY A 132 -2.71 4.75 -8.13
CA GLY A 132 -2.24 4.43 -9.46
C GLY A 132 -2.09 2.94 -9.70
N LEU A 133 -1.63 2.66 -10.92
CA LEU A 133 -1.27 1.35 -11.40
C LEU A 133 0.26 1.21 -11.41
N GLY A 134 0.74 0.01 -11.13
CA GLY A 134 2.16 -0.28 -10.96
C GLY A 134 2.50 -1.71 -11.35
N ILE A 135 3.74 -2.09 -11.04
CA ILE A 135 4.24 -3.44 -11.26
C ILE A 135 5.01 -3.92 -10.03
N CYS A 136 4.92 -5.21 -9.76
CA CYS A 136 5.79 -5.84 -8.77
C CYS A 136 7.24 -5.79 -9.26
N LYS A 137 8.12 -5.13 -8.51
CA LYS A 137 9.52 -4.97 -8.91
C LYS A 137 10.45 -5.80 -8.04
N ILE A 138 10.88 -6.93 -8.59
CA ILE A 138 11.93 -7.78 -8.02
C ILE A 138 13.21 -7.59 -8.84
N ILE A 139 14.33 -7.37 -8.16
CA ILE A 139 15.65 -7.08 -8.71
C ILE A 139 16.61 -8.21 -8.35
N GLY A 140 17.45 -8.59 -9.31
CA GLY A 140 18.60 -9.44 -9.07
C GLY A 140 19.85 -8.61 -8.75
N TYR A 141 20.53 -8.96 -7.67
CA TYR A 141 21.79 -8.35 -7.24
C TYR A 141 22.98 -9.22 -7.67
N ASP A 142 24.15 -8.61 -7.83
CA ASP A 142 25.37 -9.34 -8.20
C ASP A 142 25.82 -10.31 -7.10
N ASN A 143 25.65 -9.88 -5.84
CA ASN A 143 26.00 -10.64 -4.64
C ASN A 143 24.75 -11.03 -3.85
N PRO A 144 24.78 -12.13 -3.07
CA PRO A 144 23.71 -12.47 -2.14
C PRO A 144 23.38 -11.31 -1.21
N LEU A 145 22.07 -11.09 -0.99
CA LEU A 145 21.59 -10.14 0.00
C LEU A 145 21.97 -10.61 1.42
N PRO A 146 22.09 -9.71 2.40
CA PRO A 146 22.22 -10.10 3.81
C PRO A 146 21.11 -11.08 4.23
N THR A 147 21.43 -12.06 5.08
CA THR A 147 20.53 -13.17 5.44
C THR A 147 19.14 -12.73 5.88
N GLN A 148 19.03 -11.60 6.60
CA GLN A 148 17.76 -11.02 7.04
C GLN A 148 16.88 -10.49 5.88
N PHE A 149 17.48 -10.15 4.73
CA PHE A 149 16.81 -9.64 3.53
C PHE A 149 16.69 -10.69 2.40
N GLN A 150 17.11 -11.92 2.66
CA GLN A 150 16.90 -13.03 1.72
C GLN A 150 15.46 -13.54 1.84
N TYR A 151 14.65 -13.18 0.86
CA TYR A 151 13.20 -13.45 0.82
C TYR A 151 12.80 -14.59 -0.11
N PHE A 152 13.65 -14.87 -1.10
CA PHE A 152 13.43 -15.87 -2.15
C PHE A 152 14.41 -17.04 -1.99
N ARG A 153 14.16 -18.12 -2.74
CA ARG A 153 15.11 -19.25 -2.80
C ARG A 153 16.46 -18.85 -3.39
N ASP A 154 16.46 -17.96 -4.39
CA ASP A 154 17.69 -17.29 -4.82
C ASP A 154 17.99 -16.13 -3.87
N SER A 155 19.09 -16.25 -3.13
CA SER A 155 19.54 -15.26 -2.14
C SER A 155 19.90 -13.89 -2.73
N ARG A 156 19.98 -13.77 -4.05
CA ARG A 156 20.27 -12.52 -4.77
C ARG A 156 19.02 -11.77 -5.22
N LEU A 157 17.82 -12.29 -4.95
CA LEU A 157 16.57 -11.64 -5.33
C LEU A 157 15.96 -10.87 -4.16
N GLY A 158 15.47 -9.66 -4.44
CA GLY A 158 14.73 -8.82 -3.50
C GLY A 158 14.12 -7.60 -4.20
N GLY A 159 13.43 -6.76 -3.43
CA GLY A 159 13.04 -5.42 -3.83
C GLY A 159 14.25 -4.49 -3.98
N ARG A 160 14.01 -3.26 -4.43
CA ARG A 160 15.07 -2.26 -4.64
C ARG A 160 15.57 -1.71 -3.30
N SER A 161 16.89 -1.65 -3.13
CA SER A 161 17.55 -1.12 -1.93
C SER A 161 17.13 0.32 -1.59
N ASN A 162 16.94 1.15 -2.61
CA ASN A 162 16.67 2.58 -2.43
C ASN A 162 15.20 2.88 -2.14
N ASP A 163 14.36 1.85 -2.05
CA ASP A 163 12.94 2.03 -1.71
C ASP A 163 12.71 2.02 -0.19
N LEU A 164 13.74 1.85 0.67
CA LEU A 164 13.59 1.85 2.15
C LEU A 164 12.62 0.78 2.69
N MET A 165 12.45 -0.31 1.93
CA MET A 165 11.52 -1.39 2.26
C MET A 165 12.24 -2.60 2.85
N ASP A 166 13.48 -2.47 3.34
CA ASP A 166 14.34 -3.61 3.70
C ASP A 166 14.41 -4.66 2.58
N TYR A 167 14.49 -4.23 1.31
CA TYR A 167 14.42 -5.10 0.13
C TYR A 167 13.11 -5.90 0.01
N CYS A 168 12.03 -5.56 0.70
CA CYS A 168 10.74 -6.21 0.49
C CYS A 168 10.15 -5.77 -0.87
N PRO A 169 9.80 -6.71 -1.75
CA PRO A 169 9.12 -6.40 -3.01
C PRO A 169 7.68 -5.94 -2.74
N PHE A 170 7.26 -4.90 -3.45
CA PHE A 170 5.91 -4.34 -3.42
C PHE A 170 5.56 -3.80 -4.81
N ILE A 171 4.30 -3.44 -5.03
CA ILE A 171 3.87 -2.82 -6.28
C ILE A 171 4.37 -1.38 -6.32
N VAL A 172 5.32 -1.12 -7.22
CA VAL A 172 5.86 0.22 -7.46
C VAL A 172 5.03 0.88 -8.55
N SER A 173 4.55 2.11 -8.31
CA SER A 173 3.84 2.88 -9.32
C SER A 173 4.63 2.95 -10.62
N HIS A 174 3.96 2.67 -11.73
CA HIS A 174 4.55 2.87 -13.05
C HIS A 174 4.49 4.37 -13.41
N LYS A 175 5.33 4.81 -14.34
CA LYS A 175 5.30 6.18 -14.85
C LYS A 175 4.02 6.41 -15.65
N ASN A 176 3.40 7.58 -15.46
CA ASN A 176 2.18 8.05 -16.15
C ASN A 176 0.93 7.19 -15.91
N THR A 177 0.93 6.35 -14.87
CA THR A 177 -0.18 5.44 -14.57
C THR A 177 -0.96 5.83 -13.31
N GLY A 178 -0.96 7.14 -12.97
CA GLY A 178 -1.79 7.69 -11.90
C GLY A 178 -3.27 7.67 -12.30
N CYS A 179 -4.15 7.30 -11.38
CA CYS A 179 -5.59 7.27 -11.67
C CYS A 179 -6.20 8.67 -11.78
N VAL A 180 -5.58 9.68 -11.16
CA VAL A 180 -6.09 11.06 -11.15
C VAL A 180 -5.76 11.81 -12.44
N ASP A 181 -4.51 11.70 -12.89
CA ASP A 181 -3.90 12.56 -13.91
C ASP A 181 -2.97 11.80 -14.88
N GLY A 182 -2.99 10.46 -14.85
CA GLY A 182 -2.18 9.64 -15.74
C GLY A 182 -2.67 9.63 -17.18
N ASP A 183 -1.91 8.93 -18.02
CA ASP A 183 -2.20 8.78 -19.45
C ASP A 183 -3.04 7.52 -19.71
N ALA A 184 -4.30 7.71 -20.12
CA ALA A 184 -5.22 6.62 -20.42
C ALA A 184 -4.71 5.66 -21.52
N HIS A 185 -3.79 6.09 -22.40
CA HIS A 185 -3.24 5.24 -23.46
C HIS A 185 -2.36 4.10 -22.90
N VAL A 186 -1.73 4.31 -21.74
CA VAL A 186 -0.90 3.30 -21.06
C VAL A 186 -1.65 2.56 -19.95
N MET A 187 -2.94 2.87 -19.76
CA MET A 187 -3.81 2.22 -18.78
C MET A 187 -5.12 1.71 -19.45
N PRO A 188 -5.05 0.69 -20.32
CA PRO A 188 -6.24 0.15 -20.98
C PRO A 188 -7.33 -0.23 -19.97
N GLY A 189 -8.58 0.10 -20.28
CA GLY A 189 -9.72 -0.15 -19.37
C GLY A 189 -9.88 0.85 -18.24
N SER A 190 -8.98 1.83 -18.09
CA SER A 190 -9.02 2.78 -16.98
C SER A 190 -9.80 4.05 -17.31
N ARG A 191 -10.62 4.49 -16.34
CA ARG A 191 -11.22 5.82 -16.29
C ARG A 191 -10.34 6.72 -15.43
N ILE A 192 -9.82 7.80 -16.01
CA ILE A 192 -8.92 8.75 -15.34
C ILE A 192 -9.69 9.99 -14.91
N GLY A 193 -9.46 10.44 -13.69
CA GLY A 193 -10.14 11.62 -13.16
C GLY A 193 -9.93 11.83 -11.66
N PRO A 194 -10.33 13.00 -11.12
CA PRO A 194 -10.05 13.39 -9.74
C PRO A 194 -10.62 12.43 -8.68
N ARG A 195 -11.66 11.67 -9.02
CA ARG A 195 -12.28 10.67 -8.14
C ARG A 195 -11.83 9.25 -8.44
N SER A 196 -10.96 9.06 -9.42
CA SER A 196 -10.53 7.74 -9.81
C SER A 196 -9.57 7.16 -8.80
N ARG A 197 -9.78 5.88 -8.49
CA ARG A 197 -8.89 5.04 -7.70
C ARG A 197 -8.64 3.74 -8.44
N CYS A 198 -7.52 3.11 -8.15
CA CYS A 198 -7.22 1.81 -8.70
C CYS A 198 -8.05 0.74 -8.00
N LEU A 199 -8.74 -0.07 -8.78
CA LEU A 199 -9.53 -1.20 -8.30
C LEU A 199 -8.90 -2.51 -8.77
N LYS A 200 -8.78 -3.46 -7.82
CA LYS A 200 -8.29 -4.80 -8.14
C LYS A 200 -9.29 -5.52 -9.04
N THR A 201 -8.81 -6.43 -9.87
CA THR A 201 -9.63 -7.17 -10.82
C THR A 201 -9.41 -8.67 -10.73
N PHE A 202 -10.36 -9.43 -11.24
CA PHE A 202 -10.24 -10.88 -11.42
C PHE A 202 -10.54 -11.24 -12.87
N TYR A 203 -9.49 -11.61 -13.61
CA TYR A 203 -9.54 -11.96 -15.03
C TYR A 203 -10.28 -10.95 -15.92
N LEU A 204 -10.20 -9.65 -15.61
CA LEU A 204 -10.82 -8.60 -16.42
C LEU A 204 -10.17 -8.52 -17.79
N ARG A 205 -11.02 -8.50 -18.84
CA ARG A 205 -10.59 -8.53 -20.24
C ARG A 205 -11.33 -7.51 -21.08
N ASP A 206 -10.59 -6.84 -21.96
CA ASP A 206 -11.13 -6.00 -23.02
C ASP A 206 -11.01 -6.71 -24.39
N LEU A 207 -11.17 -5.96 -25.49
CA LEU A 207 -11.01 -6.49 -26.85
C LEU A 207 -9.56 -6.93 -27.18
N LYS A 208 -8.56 -6.42 -26.45
CA LYS A 208 -7.12 -6.62 -26.68
C LYS A 208 -6.52 -7.69 -25.78
N GLY A 209 -7.15 -8.03 -24.66
CA GLY A 209 -6.71 -9.13 -23.79
C GLY A 209 -7.00 -8.87 -22.32
N LEU A 210 -6.17 -9.45 -21.45
CA LEU A 210 -6.20 -9.16 -20.02
C LEU A 210 -5.75 -7.72 -19.78
N THR A 211 -6.50 -6.97 -18.97
CA THR A 211 -6.19 -5.57 -18.67
C THR A 211 -5.25 -5.42 -17.49
N GLY A 212 -5.28 -6.38 -16.55
CA GLY A 212 -4.81 -6.15 -15.20
C GLY A 212 -5.83 -5.31 -14.42
N ASP A 213 -5.36 -4.68 -13.36
CA ASP A 213 -6.15 -3.75 -12.57
C ASP A 213 -6.45 -2.47 -13.34
N VAL A 214 -7.50 -1.75 -12.94
CA VAL A 214 -7.98 -0.57 -13.67
C VAL A 214 -8.32 0.57 -12.73
N CYS A 215 -8.17 1.81 -13.21
CA CYS A 215 -8.73 2.97 -12.52
C CYS A 215 -10.23 3.10 -12.83
N ALA A 216 -11.01 3.41 -11.81
CA ALA A 216 -12.43 3.72 -11.93
C ALA A 216 -12.80 4.85 -10.97
N ASP A 217 -13.81 5.64 -11.32
CA ASP A 217 -14.34 6.65 -10.41
C ASP A 217 -14.90 5.95 -9.16
N VAL A 218 -14.53 6.45 -7.98
CA VAL A 218 -15.06 5.98 -6.70
C VAL A 218 -15.84 7.09 -6.02
N LEU A 219 -17.02 6.75 -5.50
CA LEU A 219 -17.84 7.61 -4.67
C LEU A 219 -18.06 6.95 -3.31
N CYS A 220 -17.84 7.71 -2.26
CA CYS A 220 -18.05 7.28 -0.88
C CYS A 220 -19.18 8.11 -0.28
N ASP A 221 -20.35 7.49 -0.03
CA ASP A 221 -21.52 8.17 0.54
C ASP A 221 -22.18 7.29 1.61
N ASN A 222 -22.52 7.87 2.76
CA ASN A 222 -23.23 7.21 3.88
C ASN A 222 -22.75 5.77 4.19
N GLY A 223 -21.43 5.57 4.27
CA GLY A 223 -20.82 4.26 4.54
C GLY A 223 -20.72 3.32 3.34
N THR A 224 -21.35 3.65 2.21
CA THR A 224 -21.33 2.86 0.97
C THR A 224 -20.21 3.32 0.04
N VAL A 225 -19.65 2.38 -0.71
CA VAL A 225 -18.75 2.62 -1.84
C VAL A 225 -19.52 2.36 -3.12
N SER A 226 -19.44 3.29 -4.08
CA SER A 226 -19.97 3.12 -5.43
C SER A 226 -18.88 3.36 -6.45
N VAL A 227 -18.93 2.61 -7.55
CA VAL A 227 -17.91 2.60 -8.60
C VAL A 227 -18.56 2.94 -9.93
N ARG A 228 -17.85 3.71 -10.75
CA ARG A 228 -18.18 3.94 -12.15
C ARG A 228 -16.95 3.68 -13.01
N TYR A 229 -16.99 2.60 -13.77
CA TYR A 229 -15.87 2.11 -14.57
C TYR A 229 -15.93 2.61 -16.03
N LEU A 230 -14.90 2.33 -16.82
CA LEU A 230 -14.86 2.74 -18.22
C LEU A 230 -15.86 1.92 -19.06
N GLY A 231 -16.72 2.61 -19.84
CA GLY A 231 -17.71 1.96 -20.70
C GLY A 231 -19.13 1.91 -20.15
N ASP A 232 -19.32 2.36 -18.91
CA ASP A 232 -20.63 2.57 -18.30
C ASP A 232 -20.57 3.80 -17.40
N ASP A 233 -21.43 4.80 -17.67
CA ASP A 233 -21.47 6.04 -16.90
C ASP A 233 -22.41 5.97 -15.67
N ALA A 234 -23.06 4.83 -15.44
CA ALA A 234 -23.84 4.58 -14.23
C ALA A 234 -22.96 4.31 -12.99
N TRP A 235 -23.48 4.67 -11.82
CA TRP A 235 -22.87 4.30 -10.54
C TRP A 235 -23.38 2.94 -10.09
N HIS A 236 -22.44 2.06 -9.75
CA HIS A 236 -22.72 0.71 -9.28
C HIS A 236 -22.36 0.61 -7.81
N ALA A 237 -23.28 0.08 -7.00
CA ALA A 237 -22.96 -0.21 -5.60
C ALA A 237 -21.83 -1.25 -5.54
N CYS A 238 -20.83 -1.01 -4.69
CA CYS A 238 -19.67 -1.87 -4.57
C CYS A 238 -19.44 -2.26 -3.09
N PRO A 239 -20.28 -3.17 -2.53
CA PRO A 239 -20.09 -3.65 -1.17
C PRO A 239 -18.71 -4.29 -0.98
N GLU A 240 -18.05 -4.01 0.14
CA GLU A 240 -16.73 -4.55 0.47
C GLU A 240 -16.67 -6.08 0.33
N GLY A 241 -15.64 -6.60 -0.35
CA GLY A 241 -15.44 -8.03 -0.58
C GLY A 241 -16.32 -8.66 -1.68
N SER A 242 -17.23 -7.89 -2.27
CA SER A 242 -17.98 -8.31 -3.45
C SER A 242 -17.22 -7.98 -4.75
N GLY A 243 -17.87 -8.22 -5.90
CA GLY A 243 -17.34 -7.86 -7.20
C GLY A 243 -18.44 -7.44 -8.16
N ILE A 244 -18.08 -6.55 -9.07
CA ILE A 244 -18.93 -6.06 -10.15
C ILE A 244 -18.52 -6.75 -11.44
N THR A 245 -19.45 -7.45 -12.09
CA THR A 245 -19.27 -7.91 -13.47
C THR A 245 -19.63 -6.74 -14.39
N PRO A 246 -18.67 -6.15 -15.12
CA PRO A 246 -18.95 -4.98 -15.91
C PRO A 246 -19.95 -5.28 -17.04
N THR A 247 -20.99 -4.45 -17.13
CA THR A 247 -21.93 -4.43 -18.25
C THR A 247 -21.54 -3.32 -19.21
N GLY A 248 -21.43 -3.64 -20.51
CA GLY A 248 -21.10 -2.64 -21.54
C GLY A 248 -20.17 -3.17 -22.63
N PRO A 249 -19.81 -2.34 -23.63
CA PRO A 249 -19.00 -2.77 -24.77
C PRO A 249 -17.49 -2.84 -24.47
N MET A 250 -17.04 -2.22 -23.38
CA MET A 250 -15.61 -2.08 -23.08
C MET A 250 -14.96 -3.37 -22.58
N PHE A 251 -15.63 -4.07 -21.66
CA PHE A 251 -15.14 -5.31 -21.06
C PHE A 251 -15.95 -6.50 -21.57
N ARG A 252 -15.26 -7.61 -21.86
CA ARG A 252 -15.87 -8.84 -22.35
C ARG A 252 -16.14 -9.87 -21.26
N ASP A 253 -15.31 -9.87 -20.22
CA ASP A 253 -15.34 -10.85 -19.13
C ASP A 253 -14.56 -10.31 -17.93
N GLY A 254 -14.74 -10.97 -16.78
CA GLY A 254 -14.05 -10.72 -15.53
C GLY A 254 -14.83 -9.84 -14.55
N ILE A 255 -14.17 -9.52 -13.45
CA ILE A 255 -14.79 -8.88 -12.29
C ILE A 255 -13.91 -7.73 -11.82
N ILE A 256 -14.52 -6.58 -11.51
CA ILE A 256 -13.90 -5.50 -10.73
C ILE A 256 -14.20 -5.77 -9.26
N LEU A 257 -13.17 -5.94 -8.44
CA LEU A 257 -13.30 -6.28 -7.03
C LEU A 257 -13.57 -5.01 -6.20
N CYS A 258 -14.53 -5.11 -5.29
CA CYS A 258 -14.91 -3.99 -4.44
C CYS A 258 -13.91 -3.83 -3.29
N PRO A 259 -13.25 -2.66 -3.19
CA PRO A 259 -12.20 -2.43 -2.21
C PRO A 259 -12.80 -2.28 -0.82
N ARG A 260 -11.94 -2.38 0.19
CA ARG A 260 -12.32 -2.00 1.55
C ARG A 260 -12.51 -0.49 1.61
N ARG A 261 -13.46 -0.03 2.42
CA ARG A 261 -13.76 1.41 2.52
C ARG A 261 -12.52 2.24 2.87
N ILE A 262 -11.72 1.74 3.82
CA ILE A 262 -10.48 2.38 4.30
C ILE A 262 -9.47 2.64 3.17
N GLU A 263 -9.51 1.88 2.06
CA GLU A 263 -8.52 1.98 0.98
C GLU A 263 -8.81 3.08 -0.03
N VAL A 264 -10.07 3.52 -0.15
CA VAL A 264 -10.51 4.44 -1.20
C VAL A 264 -11.32 5.64 -0.71
N CYS A 265 -11.83 5.59 0.53
CA CYS A 265 -12.60 6.68 1.13
C CYS A 265 -11.77 7.44 2.15
N TYR A 266 -11.07 8.48 1.68
CA TYR A 266 -10.32 9.38 2.56
C TYR A 266 -11.24 10.44 3.15
N VAL A 267 -10.99 10.82 4.39
CA VAL A 267 -11.67 11.94 5.04
C VAL A 267 -10.85 13.19 4.72
N HIS A 268 -11.34 14.02 3.82
CA HIS A 268 -10.81 15.36 3.55
C HIS A 268 -11.89 16.40 3.81
#